data_AF-A0A0T8U841-F1
#
_entry.id   AF-A0A0T8U841-F1
#
_cell.length_a   1.000
_cell.length_b   1.000
_cell.length_c   1.000
_cell.angle_alpha   90.00
_cell.angle_beta   90.00
_cell.angle_gamma   90.00
#
_symmetry.space_group_name_H-M   'P 1'
#
loop_
_entity.id
_entity.type
_entity.pdbx_description
1 polymer ?
#
loop_
_entity_poly.entity_id
_entity_poly.type
_entity_poly.pdbx_seq_one_letter_code
_entity_poly.pdbx_strand_id
1 'polypeptide(L)'
;MNNKKAYKHKMKKENRPGLRNFFERYEHEDENLKKIVQDLSNEKFNPLDKPNDYNGSFGHDFMSIMWATLLIDILKNLRKEVSSSASDLDLKLGFTKGYPMASIVNTQTKPTKKNVKILSKIFDRMHILFPEETKRARERESLDKYIDVNEILQRTLLLHGFNESANALKNYENEIDSELESDEQTETDNRIMSNIYELVISDTIIQFNEDDTVLSVLKKIKEQTNLKFEVFETLKEKVI
;
A
#
# COMPACT_ATOMS: atom_id res chain seq x y z
N MET A 1 -12.20 25.20 -32.79
CA MET A 1 -12.33 23.75 -33.08
C MET A 1 -11.04 23.06 -32.66
N ASN A 2 -10.95 22.68 -31.38
CA ASN A 2 -10.81 21.29 -30.90
C ASN A 2 -9.97 20.35 -31.76
N ASN A 3 -8.76 20.02 -31.29
CA ASN A 3 -8.21 18.66 -31.29
C ASN A 3 -6.92 18.60 -30.45
N LYS A 4 -7.03 18.74 -29.13
CA LYS A 4 -6.06 18.10 -28.23
C LYS A 4 -6.68 16.77 -27.82
N LYS A 5 -6.30 15.70 -28.52
CA LYS A 5 -6.52 14.34 -28.04
C LYS A 5 -5.83 14.24 -26.68
N ALA A 6 -6.62 14.36 -25.61
CA ALA A 6 -6.17 14.01 -24.29
C ALA A 6 -5.79 12.53 -24.34
N TYR A 7 -4.49 12.25 -24.31
CA TYR A 7 -3.97 10.93 -24.00
C TYR A 7 -4.40 10.64 -22.56
N LYS A 8 -5.64 10.14 -22.40
CA LYS A 8 -6.02 9.35 -21.24
C LYS A 8 -5.18 8.08 -21.35
N HIS A 9 -4.02 8.07 -20.70
CA HIS A 9 -3.52 6.83 -20.13
C HIS A 9 -4.63 6.34 -19.20
N LYS A 10 -5.56 5.54 -19.74
CA LYS A 10 -6.21 4.51 -18.95
C LYS A 10 -5.04 3.70 -18.43
N MET A 11 -4.64 3.93 -17.18
CA MET A 11 -3.91 2.91 -16.45
C MET A 11 -4.71 1.63 -16.67
N LYS A 12 -4.12 0.68 -17.42
CA LYS A 12 -4.67 -0.66 -17.48
C LYS A 12 -4.80 -1.05 -16.02
N LYS A 13 -6.02 -1.40 -15.58
CA LYS A 13 -6.16 -2.19 -14.36
C LYS A 13 -5.23 -3.37 -14.60
N GLU A 14 -4.07 -3.38 -13.96
CA GLU A 14 -3.21 -4.55 -13.99
C GLU A 14 -4.09 -5.71 -13.57
N ASN A 15 -4.12 -6.74 -14.41
CA ASN A 15 -4.63 -8.04 -14.05
C ASN A 15 -3.73 -8.54 -12.92
N ARG A 16 -3.90 -8.03 -11.70
CA ARG A 16 -3.34 -8.68 -10.52
C ARG A 16 -3.91 -10.09 -10.55
N PRO A 17 -3.09 -11.13 -10.71
CA PRO A 17 -3.59 -12.49 -10.63
C PRO A 17 -4.34 -12.60 -9.30
N GLY A 18 -5.62 -12.97 -9.34
CA GLY A 18 -6.40 -13.10 -8.10
C GLY A 18 -5.69 -14.08 -7.15
N LEU A 19 -5.94 -13.95 -5.83
CA LEU A 19 -5.36 -14.80 -4.77
C LEU A 19 -5.22 -16.28 -5.15
N ARG A 20 -6.24 -16.83 -5.83
CA ARG A 20 -6.24 -18.20 -6.35
C ARG A 20 -5.09 -18.48 -7.33
N ASN A 21 -4.86 -17.60 -8.29
CA ASN A 21 -3.78 -17.73 -9.28
C ASN A 21 -2.39 -17.57 -8.62
N PHE A 22 -2.29 -16.85 -7.51
CA PHE A 22 -1.05 -16.76 -6.73
C PHE A 22 -0.71 -18.11 -6.10
N PHE A 23 -1.65 -18.73 -5.38
CA PHE A 23 -1.40 -20.03 -4.74
C PHE A 23 -1.15 -21.14 -5.76
N GLU A 24 -1.93 -21.22 -6.84
CA GLU A 24 -1.78 -22.25 -7.88
C GLU A 24 -0.41 -22.22 -8.57
N ARG A 25 0.25 -21.06 -8.60
CA ARG A 25 1.56 -20.84 -9.25
C ARG A 25 2.71 -20.71 -8.26
N TYR A 26 2.46 -20.94 -6.97
CA TYR A 26 3.51 -20.88 -5.97
C TYR A 26 4.57 -21.96 -6.24
N GLU A 27 5.82 -21.53 -6.33
CA GLU A 27 6.99 -22.39 -6.54
C GLU A 27 7.89 -22.32 -5.30
N HIS A 28 8.39 -23.49 -4.88
CA HIS A 28 9.30 -23.62 -3.74
C HIS A 28 10.06 -24.94 -3.89
N GLU A 29 11.33 -24.99 -3.44
CA GLU A 29 12.19 -26.19 -3.54
C GLU A 29 11.67 -27.35 -2.67
N ASP A 30 11.12 -27.04 -1.50
CA ASP A 30 10.37 -27.99 -0.68
C ASP A 30 8.98 -28.27 -1.30
N GLU A 31 8.84 -29.44 -1.93
CA GLU A 31 7.60 -29.92 -2.54
C GLU A 31 6.44 -30.10 -1.54
N ASN A 32 6.71 -30.39 -0.26
CA ASN A 32 5.66 -30.45 0.74
C ASN A 32 5.11 -29.06 1.04
N LEU A 33 6.00 -28.08 1.20
CA LEU A 33 5.58 -26.71 1.45
C LEU A 33 4.83 -26.12 0.24
N LYS A 34 5.36 -26.34 -0.96
CA LYS A 34 4.72 -25.98 -2.21
C LYS A 34 3.29 -26.50 -2.27
N LYS A 35 3.09 -27.79 -1.95
CA LYS A 35 1.76 -28.40 -1.91
C LYS A 35 0.85 -27.76 -0.85
N ILE A 36 1.34 -27.52 0.37
CA ILE A 36 0.58 -26.89 1.45
C ILE A 36 0.07 -25.49 1.02
N VAL A 37 0.91 -24.70 0.37
CA VAL A 37 0.54 -23.36 -0.11
C VAL A 37 -0.41 -23.45 -1.31
N GLN A 38 -0.17 -24.35 -2.27
CA GLN A 38 -1.08 -24.57 -3.39
C GLN A 38 -2.47 -25.03 -2.94
N ASP A 39 -2.54 -25.85 -1.88
CA ASP A 39 -3.80 -26.32 -1.30
C ASP A 39 -4.66 -25.19 -0.70
N LEU A 40 -4.08 -24.02 -0.39
CA LEU A 40 -4.85 -22.82 -0.01
C LEU A 40 -5.85 -22.38 -1.08
N SER A 41 -5.58 -22.66 -2.36
CA SER A 41 -6.51 -22.38 -3.46
C SER A 41 -7.84 -23.11 -3.33
N ASN A 42 -7.85 -24.22 -2.57
CA ASN A 42 -9.01 -25.07 -2.32
C ASN A 42 -9.61 -24.87 -0.91
N GLU A 43 -9.01 -24.01 -0.07
CA GLU A 43 -9.49 -23.74 1.28
C GLU A 43 -10.88 -23.06 1.23
N LYS A 44 -11.81 -23.58 2.02
CA LYS A 44 -13.21 -23.11 2.08
C LYS A 44 -13.56 -22.53 3.45
N PHE A 45 -12.64 -22.61 4.40
CA PHE A 45 -12.86 -22.06 5.73
C PHE A 45 -13.02 -20.54 5.67
N ASN A 46 -14.16 -20.06 6.17
CA ASN A 46 -14.39 -18.66 6.44
C ASN A 46 -14.54 -18.47 7.96
N PRO A 47 -13.60 -17.76 8.63
CA PRO A 47 -13.65 -17.53 10.07
C PRO A 47 -14.85 -16.69 10.51
N LEU A 48 -15.46 -15.90 9.63
CA LEU A 48 -16.65 -15.11 9.95
C LEU A 48 -17.94 -15.94 9.89
N ASP A 49 -18.06 -16.85 8.91
CA ASP A 49 -19.27 -17.65 8.71
C ASP A 49 -19.31 -18.88 9.63
N LYS A 50 -18.16 -19.56 9.80
CA LYS A 50 -18.07 -20.83 10.52
C LYS A 50 -16.92 -20.84 11.54
N PRO A 51 -16.89 -19.91 12.51
CA PRO A 51 -15.80 -19.83 13.49
C PRO A 51 -15.64 -21.09 14.36
N ASN A 52 -16.66 -21.93 14.45
CA ASN A 52 -16.61 -23.18 15.21
C ASN A 52 -15.82 -24.30 14.50
N ASP A 53 -15.64 -24.20 13.18
CA ASP A 53 -14.94 -25.20 12.36
C ASP A 53 -13.41 -24.99 12.39
N TYR A 54 -12.95 -23.89 13.00
CA TYR A 54 -11.53 -23.62 13.19
C TYR A 54 -10.81 -24.79 13.88
N ASN A 55 -9.72 -25.26 13.25
CA ASN A 55 -8.94 -26.41 13.68
C ASN A 55 -7.43 -26.15 13.82
N GLY A 56 -6.93 -24.95 13.45
CA GLY A 56 -5.50 -24.62 13.50
C GLY A 56 -4.65 -25.26 12.40
N SER A 57 -5.27 -25.70 11.29
CA SER A 57 -4.52 -26.05 10.08
C SER A 57 -3.91 -24.80 9.45
N PHE A 58 -2.90 -25.02 8.59
CA PHE A 58 -2.25 -23.95 7.83
C PHE A 58 -3.26 -23.07 7.08
N GLY A 59 -4.23 -23.68 6.39
CA GLY A 59 -5.28 -22.94 5.68
C GLY A 59 -6.21 -22.18 6.61
N HIS A 60 -6.59 -22.75 7.74
CA HIS A 60 -7.44 -22.05 8.70
C HIS A 60 -6.72 -20.88 9.37
N ASP A 61 -5.43 -21.02 9.67
CA ASP A 61 -4.61 -19.94 10.22
C ASP A 61 -4.40 -18.85 9.19
N PHE A 62 -4.04 -19.19 7.95
CA PHE A 62 -3.92 -18.24 6.83
C PHE A 62 -5.20 -17.41 6.66
N MET A 63 -6.35 -18.08 6.55
CA MET A 63 -7.65 -17.41 6.38
C MET A 63 -8.00 -16.55 7.60
N SER A 64 -7.71 -17.01 8.81
CA SER A 64 -7.96 -16.25 10.04
C SER A 64 -7.12 -14.98 10.12
N ILE A 65 -5.84 -15.05 9.74
CA ILE A 65 -4.94 -13.89 9.70
C ILE A 65 -5.40 -12.90 8.64
N MET A 66 -5.71 -13.39 7.43
CA MET A 66 -6.22 -12.55 6.33
C MET A 66 -7.49 -11.80 6.73
N TRP A 67 -8.48 -12.49 7.30
CA TRP A 67 -9.71 -11.85 7.76
C TRP A 67 -9.50 -10.92 8.95
N ALA A 68 -8.55 -11.22 9.84
CA ALA A 68 -8.19 -10.30 10.92
C ALA A 68 -7.58 -9.01 10.37
N THR A 69 -6.65 -9.10 9.40
CA THR A 69 -6.07 -7.93 8.72
C THR A 69 -7.18 -7.07 8.10
N LEU A 70 -8.09 -7.69 7.35
CA LEU A 70 -9.24 -7.00 6.75
C LEU A 70 -10.12 -6.32 7.80
N LEU A 71 -10.43 -7.01 8.90
CA LEU A 71 -11.35 -6.51 9.92
C LEU A 71 -10.78 -5.31 10.69
N ILE A 72 -9.45 -5.23 10.86
CA ILE A 72 -8.80 -4.05 11.43
C ILE A 72 -9.17 -2.80 10.62
N ASP A 73 -9.10 -2.89 9.29
CA ASP A 73 -9.35 -1.73 8.43
C ASP A 73 -10.83 -1.42 8.28
N ILE A 74 -11.68 -2.44 8.22
CA ILE A 74 -13.14 -2.23 8.28
C ILE A 74 -13.51 -1.53 9.60
N LEU A 75 -12.93 -1.93 10.73
CA LEU A 75 -13.20 -1.29 12.03
C LEU A 75 -12.71 0.17 12.06
N LYS A 76 -11.51 0.46 11.52
CA LYS A 76 -11.00 1.83 11.38
C LYS A 76 -11.87 2.68 10.46
N ASN A 77 -12.35 2.12 9.35
CA ASN A 77 -13.19 2.84 8.40
C ASN A 77 -14.61 3.06 8.93
N LEU A 78 -15.17 2.08 9.65
CA LEU A 78 -16.43 2.23 10.34
C LEU A 78 -16.39 3.38 11.34
N ARG A 79 -15.29 3.52 12.11
CA ARG A 79 -15.09 4.66 13.01
C ARG A 79 -15.22 6.01 12.29
N LYS A 80 -14.68 6.12 11.08
CA LYS A 80 -14.79 7.34 10.24
C LYS A 80 -16.22 7.54 9.76
N GLU A 81 -16.89 6.48 9.29
CA GLU A 81 -18.30 6.53 8.85
C GLU A 81 -19.23 7.02 9.96
N VAL A 82 -19.11 6.46 11.17
CA VAL A 82 -19.98 6.84 12.30
C VAL A 82 -19.50 8.08 13.06
N SER A 83 -18.43 8.74 12.58
CA SER A 83 -17.83 9.94 13.20
C SER A 83 -17.62 9.79 14.72
N SER A 84 -17.05 8.66 15.14
CA SER A 84 -16.94 8.26 16.54
C SER A 84 -15.48 8.19 17.00
N SER A 85 -15.21 8.36 18.30
CA SER A 85 -13.92 7.93 18.85
C SER A 85 -13.83 6.40 18.83
N ALA A 86 -12.60 5.84 18.93
CA ALA A 86 -12.41 4.40 19.02
C ALA A 86 -13.13 3.82 20.24
N SER A 87 -12.95 4.45 21.40
CA SER A 87 -13.59 4.02 22.65
C SER A 87 -15.12 4.09 22.59
N ASP A 88 -15.70 5.11 21.96
CA ASP A 88 -17.15 5.22 21.85
C ASP A 88 -17.72 4.18 20.88
N LEU A 89 -16.98 3.86 19.81
CA LEU A 89 -17.37 2.79 18.89
C LEU A 89 -17.33 1.43 19.60
N ASP A 90 -16.28 1.15 20.37
CA ASP A 90 -16.16 -0.10 21.13
C ASP A 90 -17.37 -0.29 22.07
N LEU A 91 -17.75 0.77 22.80
CA LEU A 91 -18.90 0.75 23.69
C LEU A 91 -20.22 0.58 22.95
N LYS A 92 -20.41 1.26 21.80
CA LYS A 92 -21.60 1.08 20.94
C LYS A 92 -21.73 -0.35 20.43
N LEU A 93 -20.62 -0.99 20.09
CA LEU A 93 -20.57 -2.41 19.69
C LEU A 93 -20.83 -3.36 20.88
N GLY A 94 -20.84 -2.84 22.12
CA GLY A 94 -21.08 -3.60 23.35
C GLY A 94 -19.82 -4.26 23.92
N PHE A 95 -18.64 -3.72 23.60
CA PHE A 95 -17.36 -4.19 24.10
C PHE A 95 -16.73 -3.19 25.06
N THR A 96 -15.79 -3.69 25.87
CA THR A 96 -14.92 -2.81 26.67
C THR A 96 -13.95 -2.05 25.77
N LYS A 97 -13.53 -0.86 26.21
CA LYS A 97 -12.62 0.01 25.44
C LYS A 97 -11.34 -0.74 25.04
N GLY A 98 -10.96 -0.68 23.77
CA GLY A 98 -9.77 -1.31 23.20
C GLY A 98 -9.91 -2.83 22.93
N TYR A 99 -10.96 -3.48 23.43
CA TYR A 99 -11.12 -4.93 23.32
C TYR A 99 -11.27 -5.43 21.88
N PRO A 100 -12.06 -4.78 21.00
CA PRO A 100 -12.21 -5.24 19.62
C PRO A 100 -10.87 -5.27 18.88
N MET A 101 -10.14 -4.15 18.86
CA MET A 101 -8.84 -4.07 18.20
C MET A 101 -7.84 -5.08 18.75
N ALA A 102 -7.70 -5.17 20.09
CA ALA A 102 -6.78 -6.14 20.71
C ALA A 102 -7.13 -7.59 20.34
N SER A 103 -8.42 -7.94 20.31
CA SER A 103 -8.86 -9.30 19.95
C SER A 103 -8.60 -9.63 18.49
N ILE A 104 -8.78 -8.66 17.58
CA ILE A 104 -8.49 -8.83 16.16
C ILE A 104 -6.97 -8.99 15.97
N VAL A 105 -6.15 -8.14 16.58
CA VAL A 105 -4.67 -8.24 16.56
C VAL A 105 -4.18 -9.59 17.12
N ASN A 106 -4.80 -10.09 18.19
CA ASN A 106 -4.48 -11.42 18.71
C ASN A 106 -4.80 -12.54 17.69
N THR A 107 -5.86 -12.38 16.90
CA THR A 107 -6.17 -13.33 15.81
C THR A 107 -5.16 -13.21 14.67
N GLN A 108 -4.75 -11.98 14.34
CA GLN A 108 -3.76 -11.72 13.29
C GLN A 108 -2.35 -12.26 13.63
N THR A 109 -2.01 -12.33 14.93
CA THR A 109 -0.69 -12.79 15.39
C THR A 109 -0.67 -14.28 15.73
N LYS A 110 -1.72 -14.79 16.38
CA LYS A 110 -1.83 -16.20 16.75
C LYS A 110 -3.31 -16.61 16.78
N PRO A 111 -3.85 -17.09 15.64
CA PRO A 111 -5.20 -17.61 15.59
C PRO A 111 -5.41 -18.69 16.65
N THR A 112 -6.58 -18.66 17.28
CA THR A 112 -7.07 -19.74 18.14
C THR A 112 -8.56 -19.84 17.97
N LYS A 113 -9.15 -20.99 18.29
CA LYS A 113 -10.61 -21.17 18.21
C LYS A 113 -11.37 -20.11 19.01
N LYS A 114 -10.82 -19.69 20.15
CA LYS A 114 -11.41 -18.63 20.98
C LYS A 114 -11.34 -17.27 20.28
N ASN A 115 -10.16 -16.90 19.76
CA ASN A 115 -9.95 -15.60 19.11
C ASN A 115 -10.77 -15.48 17.82
N VAL A 116 -10.83 -16.54 17.00
CA VAL A 116 -11.64 -16.60 15.77
C VAL A 116 -13.14 -16.43 16.07
N LYS A 117 -13.66 -17.05 17.15
CA LYS A 117 -15.03 -16.80 17.59
C LYS A 117 -15.27 -15.35 18.01
N ILE A 118 -14.29 -14.71 18.63
CA ILE A 118 -14.39 -13.30 19.02
C ILE A 118 -14.34 -12.40 17.77
N LEU A 119 -13.47 -12.70 16.80
CA LEU A 119 -13.37 -12.02 15.50
C LEU A 119 -14.75 -11.99 14.80
N SER A 120 -15.36 -13.18 14.63
CA SER A 120 -16.70 -13.32 14.05
C SER A 120 -17.75 -12.50 14.81
N LYS A 121 -17.77 -12.59 16.15
CA LYS A 121 -18.71 -11.79 16.97
C LYS A 121 -18.52 -10.29 16.82
N ILE A 122 -17.29 -9.79 16.72
CA ILE A 122 -17.04 -8.36 16.51
C ILE A 122 -17.62 -7.93 15.17
N PHE A 123 -17.34 -8.69 14.10
CA PHE A 123 -17.88 -8.41 12.77
C PHE A 123 -19.42 -8.45 12.75
N ASP A 124 -20.03 -9.46 13.38
CA ASP A 124 -21.49 -9.57 13.49
C ASP A 124 -22.08 -8.34 14.18
N ARG A 125 -21.46 -7.85 15.25
CA ARG A 125 -21.94 -6.65 15.98
C ARG A 125 -21.83 -5.40 15.11
N MET A 126 -20.75 -5.27 14.34
CA MET A 126 -20.60 -4.17 13.36
C MET A 126 -21.72 -4.24 12.33
N HIS A 127 -21.95 -5.41 11.76
CA HIS A 127 -22.95 -5.61 10.70
C HIS A 127 -24.39 -5.42 11.19
N ILE A 128 -24.72 -5.87 12.42
CA ILE A 128 -26.06 -5.74 13.00
C ILE A 128 -26.37 -4.28 13.38
N LEU A 129 -25.42 -3.59 14.01
CA LEU A 129 -25.66 -2.25 14.56
C LEU A 129 -25.44 -1.14 13.54
N PHE A 130 -24.59 -1.37 12.55
CA PHE A 130 -24.20 -0.40 11.53
C PHE A 130 -24.15 -1.07 10.14
N PRO A 131 -25.25 -1.64 9.62
CA PRO A 131 -25.23 -2.45 8.40
C PRO A 131 -24.73 -1.66 7.19
N GLU A 132 -25.26 -0.45 6.99
CA GLU A 132 -24.94 0.39 5.84
C GLU A 132 -23.54 1.00 5.94
N GLU A 133 -23.13 1.44 7.13
CA GLU A 133 -21.78 1.96 7.38
C GLU A 133 -20.74 0.84 7.27
N THR A 134 -21.04 -0.37 7.75
CA THR A 134 -20.14 -1.53 7.64
C THR A 134 -19.97 -1.93 6.19
N LYS A 135 -21.06 -1.90 5.40
CA LYS A 135 -21.00 -2.12 3.95
C LYS A 135 -20.13 -1.06 3.27
N ARG A 136 -20.37 0.24 3.52
CA ARG A 136 -19.54 1.33 2.97
C ARG A 136 -18.09 1.26 3.44
N ALA A 137 -17.84 0.91 4.71
CA ALA A 137 -16.50 0.76 5.26
C ALA A 137 -15.71 -0.35 4.57
N ARG A 138 -16.38 -1.43 4.13
CA ARG A 138 -15.81 -2.50 3.31
C ARG A 138 -15.52 -2.06 1.86
N GLU A 139 -16.30 -1.13 1.32
CA GLU A 139 -16.21 -0.67 -0.07
C GLU A 139 -15.31 0.58 -0.28
N ARG A 140 -14.96 1.29 0.80
CA ARG A 140 -14.33 2.62 0.74
C ARG A 140 -12.91 2.63 0.16
N GLU A 141 -12.19 1.54 0.33
CA GLU A 141 -10.85 1.32 -0.23
C GLU A 141 -10.80 -0.09 -0.82
N SER A 142 -10.10 -0.30 -1.94
CA SER A 142 -9.89 -1.67 -2.42
C SER A 142 -9.07 -2.40 -1.37
N LEU A 143 -9.72 -3.24 -0.57
CA LEU A 143 -9.06 -4.05 0.45
C LEU A 143 -7.87 -4.84 -0.15
N ASP A 144 -7.91 -5.13 -1.45
CA ASP A 144 -6.83 -5.70 -2.27
C ASP A 144 -5.52 -4.87 -2.33
N LYS A 145 -5.51 -3.60 -1.92
CA LYS A 145 -4.30 -2.79 -1.76
C LYS A 145 -3.63 -2.97 -0.39
N TYR A 146 -4.34 -3.54 0.58
CA TYR A 146 -3.92 -3.64 1.97
C TYR A 146 -3.73 -5.08 2.44
N ILE A 147 -4.17 -6.06 1.64
CA ILE A 147 -3.78 -7.46 1.81
C ILE A 147 -2.42 -7.65 1.17
N ASP A 148 -1.38 -7.56 1.98
CA ASP A 148 -0.10 -8.14 1.64
C ASP A 148 -0.17 -9.66 1.83
N VAL A 149 -0.38 -10.37 0.72
CA VAL A 149 -0.54 -11.83 0.72
C VAL A 149 0.74 -12.53 1.15
N ASN A 150 1.90 -11.96 0.80
CA ASN A 150 3.19 -12.49 1.19
C ASN A 150 3.43 -12.29 2.68
N GLU A 151 3.08 -11.13 3.24
CA GLU A 151 3.15 -10.90 4.68
C GLU A 151 2.26 -11.89 5.46
N ILE A 152 1.03 -12.14 4.97
CA ILE A 152 0.12 -13.11 5.59
C ILE A 152 0.70 -14.53 5.48
N LEU A 153 1.23 -14.89 4.31
CA LEU A 153 1.85 -16.19 4.08
C LEU A 153 3.06 -16.37 5.01
N GLN A 154 3.95 -15.39 5.07
CA GLN A 154 5.11 -15.36 5.95
C GLN A 154 4.72 -15.60 7.42
N ARG A 155 3.74 -14.84 7.93
CA ARG A 155 3.24 -15.00 9.31
C ARG A 155 2.71 -16.41 9.55
N THR A 156 1.98 -16.97 8.58
CA THR A 156 1.46 -18.33 8.66
C THR A 156 2.59 -19.37 8.68
N LEU A 157 3.61 -19.19 7.82
CA LEU A 157 4.79 -20.05 7.80
C LEU A 157 5.53 -20.07 9.13
N LEU A 158 5.75 -18.90 9.74
CA LEU A 158 6.38 -18.78 11.06
C LEU A 158 5.58 -19.52 12.14
N LEU A 159 4.25 -19.43 12.13
CA LEU A 159 3.39 -20.13 13.10
C LEU A 159 3.51 -21.65 13.01
N HIS A 160 3.73 -22.17 11.80
CA HIS A 160 3.88 -23.60 11.54
C HIS A 160 5.34 -24.09 11.55
N GLY A 161 6.30 -23.22 11.90
CA GLY A 161 7.71 -23.59 12.07
C GLY A 161 8.55 -23.57 10.78
N PHE A 162 8.01 -23.08 9.66
CA PHE A 162 8.72 -22.92 8.40
C PHE A 162 9.56 -21.62 8.38
N ASN A 163 10.46 -21.48 9.36
CA ASN A 163 11.20 -20.23 9.59
C ASN A 163 12.11 -19.83 8.41
N GLU A 164 12.76 -20.81 7.78
CA GLU A 164 13.66 -20.56 6.64
C GLU A 164 12.90 -20.01 5.44
N SER A 165 11.79 -20.66 5.05
CA SER A 165 10.92 -20.20 3.97
C SER A 165 10.28 -18.84 4.26
N ALA A 166 9.89 -18.58 5.52
CA ALA A 166 9.36 -17.28 5.92
C ALA A 166 10.41 -16.16 5.83
N ASN A 167 11.66 -16.45 6.18
CA ASN A 167 12.76 -15.49 6.06
C ASN A 167 13.15 -15.27 4.59
N ALA A 168 13.10 -16.29 3.76
CA ALA A 168 13.35 -16.18 2.32
C ALA A 168 12.34 -15.25 1.63
N LEU A 169 11.05 -15.39 1.94
CA LEU A 169 10.01 -14.47 1.44
C LEU A 169 10.29 -13.03 1.86
N LYS A 170 10.67 -12.81 3.12
CA LYS A 170 11.00 -11.47 3.64
C LYS A 170 12.16 -10.83 2.89
N ASN A 171 13.21 -11.60 2.64
CA ASN A 171 14.43 -11.10 2.03
C ASN A 171 14.19 -10.74 0.57
N TYR A 172 13.42 -11.56 -0.15
CA TYR A 172 13.04 -11.31 -1.53
C TYR A 172 12.23 -10.01 -1.69
N GLU A 173 11.33 -9.70 -0.76
CA GLU A 173 10.59 -8.42 -0.78
C GLU A 173 11.49 -7.21 -0.56
N ASN A 174 12.41 -7.29 0.42
CA ASN A 174 13.36 -6.19 0.66
C ASN A 174 14.29 -5.97 -0.53
N GLU A 175 14.68 -7.03 -1.24
CA GLU A 175 15.52 -6.94 -2.45
C GLU A 175 14.75 -6.24 -3.59
N ILE A 176 13.50 -6.62 -3.85
CA ILE A 176 12.65 -5.95 -4.85
C ILE A 176 12.43 -4.47 -4.54
N ASP A 177 12.11 -4.14 -3.29
CA ASP A 177 11.89 -2.75 -2.88
C ASP A 177 13.16 -1.91 -3.07
N SER A 178 14.34 -2.49 -2.81
CA SER A 178 15.62 -1.82 -3.03
C SER A 178 15.96 -1.62 -4.51
N GLU A 179 15.58 -2.57 -5.38
CA GLU A 179 15.75 -2.44 -6.83
C GLU A 179 14.83 -1.36 -7.40
N LEU A 180 13.57 -1.30 -6.96
CA LEU A 180 12.60 -0.29 -7.38
C LEU A 180 13.00 1.12 -6.94
N GLU A 181 13.50 1.31 -5.72
CA GLU A 181 14.04 2.60 -5.27
C GLU A 181 15.26 3.02 -6.11
N SER A 182 16.10 2.06 -6.52
CA SER A 182 17.25 2.35 -7.38
C SER A 182 16.85 2.72 -8.81
N ASP A 183 15.80 2.10 -9.35
CA ASP A 183 15.27 2.39 -10.69
C ASP A 183 14.57 3.76 -10.74
N GLU A 184 13.81 4.13 -9.70
CA GLU A 184 13.20 5.47 -9.59
C GLU A 184 14.26 6.58 -9.45
N GLN A 185 15.34 6.32 -8.70
CA GLN A 185 16.47 7.23 -8.58
C GLN A 185 17.17 7.40 -9.95
N THR A 186 17.37 6.31 -10.68
CA THR A 186 17.99 6.31 -12.01
C THR A 186 17.13 7.03 -13.06
N GLU A 187 15.80 6.88 -13.02
CA GLU A 187 14.87 7.64 -13.88
C GLU A 187 14.86 9.13 -13.54
N THR A 188 14.92 9.48 -12.25
CA THR A 188 14.95 10.88 -11.80
C THR A 188 16.23 11.57 -12.24
N ASP A 189 17.38 10.91 -12.10
CA ASP A 189 18.68 11.42 -12.53
C ASP A 189 18.76 11.58 -14.05
N ASN A 190 18.18 10.65 -14.82
CA ASN A 190 18.07 10.77 -16.28
C ASN A 190 17.14 11.91 -16.74
N ARG A 191 16.11 12.24 -15.95
CA ARG A 191 15.18 13.34 -16.24
C ARG A 191 15.77 14.71 -15.91
N ILE A 192 16.60 14.81 -14.87
CA ILE A 192 17.38 16.01 -14.56
C ILE A 192 18.39 16.30 -15.68
N MET A 193 19.00 15.25 -16.25
CA MET A 193 19.91 15.36 -17.39
C MET A 193 19.25 15.80 -18.70
N SER A 194 17.96 15.50 -18.94
CA SER A 194 17.28 15.82 -20.21
C SER A 194 16.85 17.27 -20.37
N ASN A 195 16.85 18.06 -19.29
CA ASN A 195 16.30 19.43 -19.27
C ASN A 195 17.38 20.50 -19.00
N ILE A 196 18.64 20.20 -19.32
CA ILE A 196 19.74 21.17 -19.29
C ILE A 196 19.84 21.84 -20.66
N TYR A 197 19.55 23.14 -20.71
CA TYR A 197 19.72 24.01 -21.86
C TYR A 197 21.10 24.66 -21.83
N GLU A 198 21.73 24.78 -23.00
CA GLU A 198 23.04 25.41 -23.14
C GLU A 198 22.92 26.73 -23.91
N LEU A 199 23.51 27.79 -23.36
CA LEU A 199 23.63 29.09 -24.02
C LEU A 199 25.11 29.42 -24.21
N VAL A 200 25.55 29.59 -25.45
CA VAL A 200 26.96 29.89 -25.78
C VAL A 200 27.12 31.39 -26.02
N ILE A 201 28.00 32.05 -25.25
CA ILE A 201 28.32 33.46 -25.39
C ILE A 201 29.84 33.64 -25.29
N SER A 202 30.46 34.26 -26.31
CA SER A 202 31.90 34.56 -26.34
C SER A 202 32.78 33.35 -25.95
N ASP A 203 32.48 32.19 -26.56
CA ASP A 203 33.13 30.89 -26.34
C ASP A 203 32.95 30.26 -24.94
N THR A 204 32.10 30.85 -24.08
CA THR A 204 31.67 30.25 -22.81
C THR A 204 30.31 29.58 -22.95
N ILE A 205 30.19 28.32 -22.52
CA ILE A 205 28.93 27.57 -22.46
C ILE A 205 28.30 27.73 -21.08
N ILE A 206 27.06 28.21 -21.05
CA ILE A 206 26.30 28.43 -19.83
C ILE A 206 25.13 27.45 -19.80
N GLN A 207 25.15 26.56 -18.82
CA GLN A 207 24.12 25.54 -18.63
C GLN A 207 23.06 26.01 -17.61
N PHE A 208 21.80 25.85 -17.97
CA PHE A 208 20.65 26.19 -17.12
C PHE A 208 19.48 25.25 -17.37
N ASN A 209 18.60 25.10 -16.39
CA ASN A 209 17.53 24.12 -16.46
C ASN A 209 16.18 24.82 -16.72
N GLU A 210 15.13 24.08 -17.05
CA GLU A 210 13.78 24.65 -17.29
C GLU A 210 13.25 25.46 -16.08
N ASP A 211 13.65 25.08 -14.87
CA ASP A 211 13.25 25.73 -13.61
C ASP A 211 14.10 26.96 -13.26
N ASP A 212 15.18 27.25 -14.00
CA ASP A 212 15.99 28.45 -13.78
C ASP A 212 15.20 29.70 -14.18
N THR A 213 14.97 30.59 -13.21
CA THR A 213 14.36 31.90 -13.48
C THR A 213 15.26 32.72 -14.40
N VAL A 214 14.68 33.63 -15.20
CA VAL A 214 15.44 34.56 -16.06
C VAL A 214 16.53 35.30 -15.27
N LEU A 215 16.27 35.64 -14.01
CA LEU A 215 17.24 36.30 -13.14
C LEU A 215 18.42 35.39 -12.75
N SER A 216 18.21 34.08 -12.51
CA SER A 216 19.29 33.14 -12.19
C SER A 216 20.18 32.90 -13.41
N VAL A 217 19.59 32.77 -14.61
CA VAL A 217 20.35 32.65 -15.87
C VAL A 217 21.20 33.90 -16.13
N LEU A 218 20.64 35.10 -15.94
CA LEU A 218 21.37 36.36 -16.12
C LEU A 218 22.54 36.52 -15.14
N LYS A 219 22.39 36.03 -13.89
CA LYS A 219 23.50 35.98 -12.92
C LYS A 219 24.61 35.04 -13.38
N LYS A 220 24.27 33.83 -13.84
CA LYS A 220 25.24 32.87 -14.40
C LYS A 220 26.03 33.48 -15.57
N ILE A 221 25.34 34.19 -16.49
CA ILE A 221 25.99 34.92 -17.59
C ILE A 221 26.97 35.97 -17.07
N LYS A 222 26.57 36.78 -16.08
CA LYS A 222 27.43 37.81 -15.50
C LYS A 222 28.65 37.24 -14.77
N GLU A 223 28.51 36.10 -14.10
CA GLU A 223 29.60 35.46 -13.36
C GLU A 223 30.60 34.74 -14.28
N GLN A 224 30.11 34.13 -15.37
CA GLN A 224 30.91 33.26 -16.23
C GLN A 224 31.41 33.98 -17.50
N THR A 225 30.99 35.22 -17.74
CA THR A 225 31.46 36.04 -18.86
C THR A 225 31.97 37.40 -18.38
N ASN A 226 32.95 37.98 -19.07
CA ASN A 226 33.47 39.33 -18.78
C ASN A 226 32.56 40.47 -19.29
N LEU A 227 31.29 40.18 -19.59
CA LEU A 227 30.37 41.15 -20.15
C LEU A 227 29.76 42.04 -19.05
N LYS A 228 29.84 43.36 -19.21
CA LYS A 228 29.18 44.33 -18.32
C LYS A 228 27.74 44.55 -18.76
N PHE A 229 26.79 44.06 -17.97
CA PHE A 229 25.37 44.40 -18.08
C PHE A 229 24.84 44.93 -16.74
N GLU A 230 23.97 45.94 -16.79
CA GLU A 230 23.18 46.39 -15.64
C GLU A 230 21.78 45.75 -15.73
N VAL A 231 21.38 45.05 -14.67
CA VAL A 231 20.06 44.40 -14.57
C VAL A 231 19.21 45.24 -13.63
N PHE A 232 18.10 45.79 -14.12
CA PHE A 232 17.15 46.55 -13.31
C PHE A 232 15.83 45.78 -13.19
N GLU A 233 15.32 45.70 -11.98
CA GLU A 233 13.98 45.16 -11.71
C GLU A 233 12.98 46.32 -11.84
N THR A 234 12.15 46.30 -12.88
CA THR A 234 11.08 47.29 -13.02
C THR A 234 9.90 46.88 -12.15
N LEU A 235 9.66 47.63 -11.07
CA LEU A 235 8.43 47.55 -10.30
C LEU A 235 7.25 47.85 -11.22
N LYS A 236 6.32 46.89 -11.38
CA LYS A 236 5.05 47.13 -12.06
C LYS A 236 4.31 48.25 -11.34
N GLU A 237 4.11 49.39 -12.00
CA GLU A 237 3.16 50.40 -11.55
C GLU A 237 1.79 49.74 -11.37
N LYS A 238 1.19 49.94 -10.18
CA LYS A 238 -0.23 49.66 -9.97
C LYS A 238 -1.01 50.69 -10.78
N VAL A 239 -1.57 50.25 -11.91
CA VAL A 239 -2.66 50.97 -12.55
C VAL A 239 -3.86 50.91 -11.59
N ILE A 240 -4.25 52.06 -11.05
CA ILE A 240 -5.48 52.29 -10.27
C ILE A 240 -6.67 52.26 -11.22
#